data_AF-A0A174N551-F1
#
_entry.id   AF-A0A174N551-F1
#
_cell.length_a   1.000
_cell.length_b   1.000
_cell.length_c   1.000
_cell.angle_alpha   90.00
_cell.angle_beta   90.00
_cell.angle_gamma   90.00
#
_symmetry.space_group_name_H-M   'P 1'
#
loop_
_entity.id
_entity.type
_entity.pdbx_description
1 polymer ?
#
loop_
_entity_poly.entity_id
_entity_poly.type
_entity_poly.pdbx_seq_one_letter_code
_entity_poly.pdbx_strand_id
1 'polypeptide(L)'
;MHFKKSVLKNHLLYSIITLMAIAMLFPITAFAQAYVQTWDLVDSGKHLDYDGNSTYMSYINTGAATWNAYKSGVIRKDSAFVVEDVYVSDVNASNGWAGMTYSSGKIELNTYFI
;
A
#
# COMPACT_ATOMS: atom_id res chain seq x y z
N MET A 1 10.71 37.48 -40.56
CA MET A 1 10.16 37.42 -39.18
C MET A 1 9.90 35.98 -38.70
N HIS A 2 10.83 35.03 -38.91
CA HIS A 2 10.68 33.62 -38.49
C HIS A 2 11.62 33.23 -37.34
N PHE A 3 12.80 33.86 -37.26
CA PHE A 3 13.83 33.54 -36.29
C PHE A 3 13.44 33.85 -34.82
N LYS A 4 12.77 34.99 -34.57
CA LYS A 4 12.35 35.42 -33.21
C LYS A 4 11.30 34.50 -32.56
N LYS A 5 10.40 33.88 -33.35
CA LYS A 5 9.38 32.95 -32.83
C LYS A 5 9.98 31.61 -32.38
N SER A 6 11.02 31.13 -33.07
CA SER A 6 11.74 29.90 -32.73
C SER A 6 12.48 30.03 -31.40
N VAL A 7 13.21 31.15 -31.23
CA VAL A 7 13.95 31.46 -30.00
C VAL A 7 13.01 31.58 -28.79
N LEU A 8 11.87 32.27 -28.94
CA LEU A 8 10.87 32.40 -27.86
C LEU A 8 10.28 31.04 -27.43
N LYS A 9 10.01 30.13 -28.38
CA LYS A 9 9.53 28.77 -28.09
C LYS A 9 10.57 27.96 -27.32
N ASN A 10 11.84 28.06 -27.70
CA ASN A 10 12.92 27.34 -27.02
C ASN A 10 13.12 27.85 -25.59
N HIS A 11 13.09 29.17 -25.37
CA HIS A 11 13.15 29.73 -24.02
C HIS A 11 11.96 29.33 -23.15
N LEU A 12 10.75 29.29 -23.73
CA LEU A 12 9.56 28.80 -23.02
C LEU A 12 9.73 27.33 -22.62
N LEU A 13 10.22 26.48 -23.53
CA LEU A 13 10.47 25.07 -23.28
C LEU A 13 11.51 24.86 -22.17
N TYR A 14 12.64 25.57 -22.22
CA TYR A 14 13.66 25.50 -21.17
C TYR A 14 13.11 25.98 -19.83
N SER A 15 12.31 27.04 -19.82
CA SER A 15 11.68 27.55 -18.59
C SER A 15 10.75 26.51 -17.95
N ILE A 16 9.96 25.78 -18.75
CA ILE A 16 9.08 24.71 -18.28
C ILE A 16 9.89 23.54 -17.68
N ILE A 17 10.95 23.11 -18.38
CA ILE A 17 11.82 22.01 -17.91
C ILE A 17 12.50 22.39 -16.59
N THR A 18 13.00 23.62 -16.47
CA THR A 18 13.62 24.10 -15.24
C THR A 18 12.62 24.17 -14.09
N LEU A 19 11.38 24.63 -14.33
CA LEU A 19 10.31 24.64 -13.33
C LEU A 19 9.94 23.23 -12.85
N MET A 20 9.82 22.26 -13.76
CA MET A 20 9.57 20.87 -13.39
C MET A 20 10.72 20.26 -12.58
N ALA A 21 11.96 20.52 -12.98
CA ALA A 21 13.14 20.04 -12.26
C ALA A 21 13.20 20.61 -10.83
N ILE A 22 12.89 21.90 -10.65
CA ILE A 22 12.82 22.54 -9.32
C ILE A 22 11.69 21.94 -8.48
N ALA A 23 10.51 21.68 -9.07
CA ALA A 23 9.40 21.06 -8.37
C ALA A 23 9.74 19.65 -7.84
N MET A 24 10.59 18.90 -8.55
CA MET A 24 11.05 17.57 -8.13
C MET A 24 12.12 17.61 -7.01
N LEU A 25 12.69 18.78 -6.69
CA LEU A 25 13.66 18.92 -5.59
C LEU A 25 12.99 18.94 -4.21
N PHE A 26 11.67 19.14 -4.14
CA PHE A 26 10.95 19.13 -2.89
C PHE A 26 10.46 17.70 -2.59
N PRO A 27 10.91 17.07 -1.50
CA PRO A 27 10.37 15.77 -1.10
C PRO A 27 8.90 15.92 -0.74
N ILE A 28 8.04 15.11 -1.36
CA ILE A 28 6.66 14.97 -0.91
C ILE A 28 6.70 14.17 0.39
N THR A 29 6.41 14.82 1.51
CA THR A 29 6.27 14.15 2.80
C THR A 29 4.84 13.67 2.97
N ALA A 30 4.66 12.35 3.04
CA ALA A 30 3.41 11.75 3.51
C ALA A 30 3.55 11.47 5.01
N PHE A 31 2.60 11.96 5.81
CA PHE A 31 2.52 11.63 7.22
C PHE A 31 1.52 10.49 7.39
N ALA A 32 2.00 9.37 7.94
CA ALA A 32 1.15 8.24 8.33
C ALA A 32 1.17 8.14 9.85
N GLN A 33 -0.01 8.10 10.46
CA GLN A 33 -0.13 7.78 11.88
C GLN A 33 -0.33 6.27 12.01
N ALA A 34 0.64 5.59 12.62
CA ALA A 34 0.50 4.18 12.95
C ALA A 34 -0.34 4.04 14.23
N TYR A 35 -1.33 3.16 14.20
CA TYR A 35 -2.07 2.75 15.38
C TYR A 35 -1.83 1.27 15.62
N VAL A 36 -1.37 0.92 16.82
CA VAL A 36 -1.27 -0.47 17.25
C VAL A 36 -2.64 -0.87 17.80
N GLN A 37 -3.24 -1.90 17.23
CA GLN A 37 -4.50 -2.45 17.72
C GLN A 37 -4.32 -3.00 19.15
N THR A 38 -5.37 -2.95 19.96
CA THR A 38 -5.37 -3.56 21.31
C THR A 38 -5.64 -5.06 21.29
N TRP A 39 -5.73 -5.64 20.10
CA TRP A 39 -6.02 -7.04 19.83
C TRP A 39 -5.14 -7.53 18.68
N ASP A 40 -4.99 -8.85 18.62
CA ASP A 40 -4.34 -9.54 17.52
C ASP A 40 -5.12 -10.81 17.17
N LEU A 41 -4.86 -11.34 15.98
CA LEU A 41 -5.43 -12.58 15.47
C LEU A 41 -4.39 -13.71 15.53
N VAL A 42 -3.34 -13.55 16.34
CA VAL A 42 -2.28 -14.57 16.42
C VAL A 42 -2.83 -15.77 17.19
N ASP A 43 -2.73 -16.93 16.58
CA ASP A 43 -3.23 -18.17 17.14
C ASP A 43 -2.42 -18.63 18.37
N SER A 44 -2.88 -19.71 19.00
CA SER A 44 -2.18 -20.32 20.14
C SER A 44 -0.78 -20.83 19.76
N GLY A 45 -0.58 -21.19 18.50
CA GLY A 45 0.69 -21.59 17.91
C GLY A 45 1.67 -20.45 17.66
N LYS A 46 1.28 -19.20 17.93
CA LYS A 46 2.07 -17.97 17.70
C LYS A 46 2.23 -17.58 16.24
N HIS A 47 1.27 -17.97 15.40
CA HIS A 47 1.23 -17.64 13.99
C HIS A 47 0.04 -16.75 13.66
N LEU A 48 0.21 -15.95 12.61
CA LEU A 48 -0.89 -15.30 11.91
C LEU A 48 -0.97 -15.91 10.52
N ASP A 49 -2.00 -16.69 10.29
CA ASP A 49 -2.20 -17.43 9.06
C ASP A 49 -3.25 -16.73 8.18
N TYR A 50 -2.87 -16.36 6.96
CA TYR A 50 -3.72 -15.56 6.07
C TYR A 50 -4.02 -16.26 4.75
N ASP A 51 -5.25 -16.09 4.26
CA ASP A 51 -5.64 -16.30 2.86
C ASP A 51 -6.39 -15.07 2.33
N GLY A 52 -6.77 -15.09 1.06
CA GLY A 52 -7.62 -14.06 0.51
C GLY A 52 -7.84 -14.13 -0.99
N ASN A 53 -8.90 -13.47 -1.44
CA ASN A 53 -9.25 -13.32 -2.86
C ASN A 53 -9.07 -11.89 -3.40
N SER A 54 -8.40 -11.03 -2.64
CA SER A 54 -8.14 -9.65 -3.05
C SER A 54 -7.24 -9.55 -4.28
N THR A 55 -7.52 -8.58 -5.14
CA THR A 55 -6.65 -8.18 -6.27
C THR A 55 -5.28 -7.68 -5.78
N TYR A 56 -5.19 -7.26 -4.52
CA TYR A 56 -4.02 -6.65 -3.90
C TYR A 56 -3.23 -7.62 -3.00
N MET A 57 -3.45 -8.94 -3.12
CA MET A 57 -2.74 -9.96 -2.32
C MET A 57 -1.21 -9.88 -2.46
N SER A 58 -0.68 -9.35 -3.55
CA SER A 58 0.76 -9.10 -3.70
C SER A 58 1.31 -8.19 -2.59
N TYR A 59 0.57 -7.15 -2.19
CA TYR A 59 0.98 -6.25 -1.11
C TYR A 59 0.91 -6.93 0.25
N ILE A 60 -0.10 -7.78 0.49
CA ILE A 60 -0.18 -8.61 1.71
C ILE A 60 1.01 -9.54 1.80
N ASN A 61 1.37 -10.20 0.70
CA ASN A 61 2.55 -11.07 0.62
C ASN A 61 3.84 -10.31 0.94
N THR A 62 3.99 -9.09 0.40
CA THR A 62 5.15 -8.23 0.69
C THR A 62 5.18 -7.84 2.17
N GLY A 63 4.05 -7.42 2.75
CA GLY A 63 3.97 -7.08 4.17
C GLY A 63 4.34 -8.25 5.08
N ALA A 64 3.81 -9.44 4.79
CA ALA A 64 4.15 -10.67 5.51
C ALA A 64 5.65 -11.00 5.41
N ALA A 65 6.24 -10.86 4.22
CA ALA A 65 7.67 -11.08 4.01
C ALA A 65 8.53 -10.05 4.77
N THR A 66 8.14 -8.78 4.76
CA THR A 66 8.82 -7.71 5.51
C THR A 66 8.82 -8.01 7.01
N TRP A 67 7.69 -8.43 7.57
CA TRP A 67 7.61 -8.81 8.98
C TRP A 67 8.46 -10.05 9.27
N ASN A 68 8.36 -11.09 8.44
CA ASN A 68 9.13 -12.31 8.64
C ASN A 68 10.64 -12.11 8.49
N ALA A 69 11.10 -11.11 7.73
CA ALA A 69 12.51 -10.73 7.69
C ALA A 69 13.00 -10.19 9.05
N TYR A 70 12.12 -9.54 9.81
CA TYR A 70 12.39 -9.09 11.17
C TYR A 70 12.23 -10.22 12.21
N LYS A 71 11.13 -10.98 12.13
CA LYS A 71 10.84 -12.12 13.01
C LYS A 71 10.35 -13.32 12.20
N SER A 72 11.25 -14.27 11.97
CA SER A 72 11.04 -15.39 11.05
C SER A 72 9.81 -16.25 11.39
N GLY A 73 9.03 -16.55 10.34
CA GLY A 73 7.99 -17.57 10.36
C GLY A 73 6.68 -17.21 11.06
N VAL A 74 6.49 -15.98 11.52
CA VAL A 74 5.31 -15.59 12.30
C VAL A 74 4.07 -15.43 11.43
N ILE A 75 4.19 -14.89 10.23
CA ILE A 75 3.06 -14.68 9.31
C ILE A 75 3.15 -15.70 8.17
N ARG A 76 2.13 -16.54 7.97
CA ARG A 76 2.19 -17.63 6.98
C ARG A 76 0.94 -17.61 6.11
N LYS A 77 1.05 -18.21 4.92
CA LYS A 77 -0.14 -18.48 4.10
C LYS A 77 -0.93 -19.64 4.71
N ASP A 78 -2.25 -19.55 4.58
CA ASP A 78 -3.13 -20.68 4.84
C ASP A 78 -2.84 -21.86 3.89
N SER A 79 -3.17 -23.07 4.34
CA SER A 79 -3.01 -24.32 3.56
C SER A 79 -3.83 -25.44 4.19
N ALA A 80 -3.93 -26.62 3.58
CA ALA A 80 -4.70 -27.75 4.17
C ALA A 80 -4.25 -28.20 5.58
N PHE A 81 -3.09 -27.75 6.07
CA PHE A 81 -2.53 -28.07 7.40
C PHE A 81 -2.35 -26.85 8.30
N VAL A 82 -2.69 -25.67 7.79
CA VAL A 82 -2.69 -24.39 8.50
C VAL A 82 -4.16 -23.96 8.54
N VAL A 83 -4.63 -23.29 9.58
CA VAL A 83 -6.02 -22.85 9.62
C VAL A 83 -6.01 -21.35 9.55
N GLU A 84 -6.80 -20.79 8.64
CA GLU A 84 -6.89 -19.34 8.44
C GLU A 84 -7.32 -18.59 9.72
N ASP A 85 -6.51 -17.60 10.10
CA ASP A 85 -6.83 -16.60 11.12
C ASP A 85 -7.45 -15.33 10.52
N VAL A 86 -7.04 -14.97 9.31
CA VAL A 86 -7.48 -13.75 8.63
C VAL A 86 -7.70 -13.91 7.13
N TYR A 87 -8.92 -13.59 6.67
CA TYR A 87 -9.27 -13.57 5.26
C TYR A 87 -9.17 -12.16 4.69
N VAL A 88 -8.44 -12.01 3.59
CA VAL A 88 -8.29 -10.73 2.87
C VAL A 88 -9.23 -10.68 1.66
N SER A 89 -10.04 -9.63 1.57
CA SER A 89 -10.99 -9.45 0.46
C SER A 89 -11.02 -8.00 -0.04
N ASP A 90 -11.54 -7.82 -1.25
CA ASP A 90 -11.80 -6.50 -1.81
C ASP A 90 -13.21 -6.03 -1.48
N VAL A 91 -13.35 -4.75 -1.20
CA VAL A 91 -14.63 -4.05 -1.12
C VAL A 91 -14.64 -2.84 -2.05
N ASN A 92 -15.82 -2.34 -2.38
CA ASN A 92 -16.00 -1.10 -3.12
C ASN A 92 -17.02 -0.23 -2.39
N ALA A 93 -16.53 0.70 -1.58
CA ALA A 93 -17.38 1.55 -0.76
C ALA A 93 -16.79 2.95 -0.58
N SER A 94 -17.61 3.98 -0.73
CA SER A 94 -17.21 5.37 -0.47
C SER A 94 -17.35 5.70 1.02
N ASN A 95 -16.43 5.21 1.84
CA ASN A 95 -16.50 5.26 3.30
C ASN A 95 -15.25 5.85 3.98
N GLY A 96 -14.30 6.36 3.19
CA GLY A 96 -13.16 7.16 3.68
C GLY A 96 -11.93 6.37 4.11
N TRP A 97 -11.88 5.05 3.89
CA TRP A 97 -10.72 4.22 4.22
C TRP A 97 -10.28 3.38 3.01
N ALA A 98 -8.96 3.29 2.81
CA ALA A 98 -8.34 2.45 1.78
C ALA A 98 -8.23 0.99 2.23
N GLY A 99 -8.16 0.73 3.53
CA GLY A 99 -8.25 -0.62 4.08
C GLY A 99 -8.70 -0.62 5.53
N MET A 100 -9.32 -1.72 5.96
CA MET A 100 -9.80 -1.93 7.33
C MET A 100 -9.48 -3.35 7.79
N THR A 101 -9.14 -3.50 9.08
CA THR A 101 -8.91 -4.79 9.71
C THR A 101 -9.92 -4.99 10.84
N TYR A 102 -10.42 -6.20 11.00
CA TYR A 102 -11.48 -6.54 11.96
C TYR A 102 -11.03 -7.68 12.87
N SER A 103 -11.39 -7.60 14.16
CA SER A 103 -11.09 -8.64 15.15
C SER A 103 -11.81 -9.97 14.88
N SER A 104 -12.68 -10.01 13.88
CA SER A 104 -13.37 -11.20 13.39
C SER A 104 -12.59 -11.96 12.31
N GLY A 105 -11.30 -11.68 12.13
CA GLY A 105 -10.47 -12.39 11.14
C GLY A 105 -10.64 -11.88 9.71
N LYS A 106 -10.75 -10.56 9.50
CA LYS A 106 -10.92 -10.00 8.15
C LYS A 106 -10.05 -8.79 7.90
N ILE A 107 -9.50 -8.71 6.70
CA ILE A 107 -8.97 -7.49 6.10
C ILE A 107 -9.79 -7.17 4.86
N GLU A 108 -10.27 -5.94 4.76
CA GLU A 108 -10.95 -5.42 3.58
C GLU A 108 -10.08 -4.35 2.93
N LEU A 109 -9.75 -4.53 1.66
CA LEU A 109 -9.03 -3.54 0.84
C LEU A 109 -10.01 -2.86 -0.10
N ASN A 110 -10.05 -1.54 -0.07
CA ASN A 110 -11.10 -0.77 -0.71
C ASN A 110 -10.68 -0.26 -2.08
N THR A 111 -11.17 -0.94 -3.11
CA THR A 111 -10.97 -0.60 -4.53
C THR A 111 -11.54 0.77 -4.92
N TYR A 112 -12.40 1.37 -4.10
CA TYR A 112 -12.89 2.73 -4.34
C TYR A 112 -11.78 3.79 -4.17
N PHE A 113 -10.76 3.50 -3.35
CA PHE A 113 -9.68 4.44 -3.01
C PHE A 113 -8.29 3.99 -3.47
N ILE A 114 -8.14 2.76 -3.98
CA ILE A 114 -6.86 2.14 -4.40
C ILE A 114 -6.80 1.95 -5.91
#